data_AF-A0A1V9YJK8-F1
#
_entry.id   AF-A0A1V9YJK8-F1
#
_cell.length_a   1.000
_cell.length_b   1.000
_cell.length_c   1.000
_cell.angle_alpha   90.00
_cell.angle_beta   90.00
_cell.angle_gamma   90.00
#
_symmetry.space_group_name_H-M   'P 1'
#
loop_
_entity.id
_entity.type
_entity.pdbx_description
1 polymer ?
#
loop_
_entity_poly.entity_id
_entity_poly.type
_entity_poly.pdbx_seq_one_letter_code
_entity_poly.pdbx_strand_id
1 'polypeptide(L)'
;MQRAARATTRRWLSAKVPSSPLLKHFNENPEKAMAVFRGLDTLGMGPDAAQLRSILVTLSRAQHNAEMKEVLEYALKRKVSINWSDFFRTGVEHTQSPLDLIALFEAAVALDPTSMPTSSYITMVRQCLKAGDIPRALKLYAHIEQHEFKLHQLNKSIMRVLQELAASPAPSAAVEKAQRLTLDLFVRRRAEPIDMAAYIDAITAVHPPALVLCLRMILRKDTSPVPDHRQLEVRNHVANAAPIFVYCNAHKIPVATELYTWYFLKCKRIQADAAPIVNILLRDYAEKRMVPTLATTMSAVHVCISARENELALAVFRVALDAALPLDQWHFNAGLWLCSKTQDHAMALSLFSRMQTTEGITPSEKTLTSVLLNLRQSTDGWDLPGVLGYFASHKIKPTSWEYSQLVEILSSTPSIAYPDMEQLKPAPNAPKPKPGKKKRTPAEKDLAATEAVRMKPKRTHSVNETLTRRQPRVPRTARASREGSPRQQGAAAERKSWTPLPEAQPEARGETLKAPEPKKDSSCSIM
;
A
#
# COMPACT_ATOMS: atom_id res chain seq x y z
N MET A 1 1.93 21.24 -14.03
CA MET A 1 0.59 21.29 -14.66
C MET A 1 -0.55 21.69 -13.71
N GLN A 2 -0.78 21.06 -12.55
CA GLN A 2 -1.91 21.43 -11.65
C GLN A 2 -1.90 22.88 -11.12
N ARG A 3 -0.74 23.49 -10.87
CA ARG A 3 -0.64 24.91 -10.49
C ARG A 3 -0.97 25.86 -11.65
N ALA A 4 -0.61 25.50 -12.88
CA ALA A 4 -0.94 26.26 -14.08
C ALA A 4 -2.45 26.19 -14.38
N ALA A 5 -3.07 25.01 -14.22
CA ALA A 5 -4.51 24.82 -14.32
C ALA A 5 -5.29 25.66 -13.27
N ARG A 6 -4.80 25.73 -12.03
CA ARG A 6 -5.40 26.60 -10.98
C ARG A 6 -5.28 28.08 -11.33
N ALA A 7 -4.17 28.52 -11.93
CA ALA A 7 -3.95 29.91 -12.33
C ALA A 7 -4.84 30.31 -13.52
N THR A 8 -5.05 29.43 -14.51
CA THR A 8 -5.96 29.70 -15.63
C THR A 8 -7.43 29.74 -15.21
N THR A 9 -7.90 28.88 -14.29
CA THR A 9 -9.26 29.01 -13.72
C THR A 9 -9.47 30.33 -12.97
N ARG A 10 -8.47 30.79 -12.20
CA ARG A 10 -8.57 32.10 -11.51
C ARG A 10 -8.57 33.28 -12.49
N ARG A 11 -7.84 33.18 -13.60
CA ARG A 11 -7.77 34.22 -14.63
C ARG A 11 -9.06 34.31 -15.46
N TRP A 12 -9.72 33.17 -15.71
CA TRP A 12 -11.05 33.14 -16.36
C TRP A 12 -12.16 33.72 -15.47
N LEU A 13 -12.08 33.52 -14.15
CA LEU A 13 -13.01 34.11 -13.16
C LEU A 13 -12.79 35.62 -12.94
N SER A 14 -11.68 36.18 -13.41
CA SER A 14 -11.31 37.60 -13.27
C SER A 14 -11.58 38.43 -14.53
N ALA A 15 -11.98 37.81 -15.64
CA ALA A 15 -12.52 38.58 -16.76
C ALA A 15 -13.83 39.19 -16.26
N LYS A 16 -13.88 40.53 -16.16
CA LYS A 16 -15.09 41.27 -15.79
C LYS A 16 -16.17 40.93 -16.81
N VAL A 17 -16.99 39.93 -16.51
CA VAL A 17 -18.29 39.75 -17.18
C VAL A 17 -19.00 41.08 -17.00
N PRO A 18 -19.47 41.75 -18.07
CA PRO A 18 -20.18 43.02 -17.94
C PRO A 18 -21.31 42.82 -16.93
N SER A 19 -21.23 43.53 -15.80
CA SER A 19 -22.20 43.37 -14.72
C SER A 19 -23.56 43.78 -15.28
N SER A 20 -24.42 42.80 -15.54
CA SER A 20 -25.77 43.12 -15.98
C SER A 20 -26.42 44.01 -14.90
N PRO A 21 -27.26 44.99 -15.28
CA PRO A 21 -27.99 45.81 -14.32
C PRO A 21 -28.76 44.96 -13.29
N LEU A 22 -29.30 43.83 -13.75
CA LEU A 22 -29.98 42.84 -12.92
C LEU A 22 -29.07 42.27 -11.82
N LEU A 23 -27.81 41.95 -12.13
CA LEU A 23 -26.87 41.42 -11.14
C LEU A 23 -26.55 42.43 -10.04
N LYS A 24 -26.49 43.73 -10.39
CA LYS A 24 -26.33 44.81 -9.39
C LYS A 24 -27.55 44.89 -8.48
N HIS A 25 -28.76 44.83 -9.05
CA HIS A 25 -29.99 44.85 -8.27
C HIS A 25 -30.10 43.64 -7.32
N PHE A 26 -29.67 42.45 -7.73
CA PHE A 26 -29.63 41.28 -6.84
C PHE A 26 -28.68 41.45 -5.65
N ASN A 27 -27.66 42.28 -5.78
CA ASN A 27 -26.73 42.57 -4.70
C ASN A 27 -27.24 43.68 -3.74
N GLU A 28 -28.10 44.57 -4.23
CA GLU A 28 -28.63 45.71 -3.46
C GLU A 28 -29.99 45.41 -2.80
N ASN A 29 -30.90 44.76 -3.53
CA ASN A 29 -32.24 44.42 -3.06
C ASN A 29 -32.77 43.16 -3.79
N PRO A 30 -32.51 41.95 -3.25
CA PRO A 30 -32.84 40.69 -3.91
C PRO A 30 -34.35 40.51 -4.08
N GLU A 31 -35.18 40.96 -3.14
CA GLU A 31 -36.65 40.85 -3.23
C GLU A 31 -37.20 41.62 -4.43
N LYS A 32 -36.78 42.88 -4.61
CA LYS A 32 -37.17 43.68 -5.77
C LYS A 32 -36.61 43.10 -7.07
N ALA A 33 -35.37 42.61 -7.05
CA ALA A 33 -34.77 41.96 -8.20
C ALA A 33 -35.52 40.67 -8.61
N MET A 34 -36.04 39.92 -7.64
CA MET A 34 -36.88 38.74 -7.88
C MET A 34 -38.23 39.11 -8.50
N ALA A 35 -38.84 40.23 -8.12
CA ALA A 35 -40.06 40.71 -8.79
C ALA A 35 -39.81 41.03 -10.27
N VAL A 36 -38.69 41.68 -10.59
CA VAL A 36 -38.26 41.93 -11.97
C VAL A 36 -37.98 40.63 -12.71
N PHE A 37 -37.30 39.69 -12.06
CA PHE A 37 -37.01 38.36 -12.60
C PHE A 37 -38.29 37.60 -13.00
N ARG A 38 -39.30 37.59 -12.13
CA ARG A 38 -40.63 36.99 -12.43
C ARG A 38 -41.31 37.69 -13.60
N GLY A 39 -41.24 39.03 -13.66
CA GLY A 39 -41.78 39.80 -14.78
C GLY A 39 -41.13 39.47 -16.12
N LEU A 40 -39.80 39.34 -16.15
CA LEU A 40 -39.05 38.98 -17.37
C LEU A 40 -39.42 37.59 -17.89
N ASP A 41 -39.71 36.64 -17.01
CA ASP A 41 -40.17 35.30 -17.40
C ASP A 41 -41.54 35.35 -18.10
N THR A 42 -42.48 36.15 -17.59
CA THR A 42 -43.80 36.30 -18.23
C THR A 42 -43.72 36.88 -19.65
N LEU A 43 -42.67 37.64 -19.95
CA LEU A 43 -42.41 38.23 -21.26
C LEU A 43 -41.62 37.29 -22.19
N GLY A 44 -41.27 36.08 -21.74
CA GLY A 44 -40.44 35.14 -22.50
C GLY A 44 -38.97 35.56 -22.63
N MET A 45 -38.55 36.60 -21.92
CA MET A 45 -37.17 37.12 -21.91
C MET A 45 -36.40 36.56 -20.70
N GLY A 46 -36.47 35.24 -20.52
CA GLY A 46 -35.80 34.56 -19.43
C GLY A 46 -34.28 34.74 -19.48
N PRO A 47 -33.59 34.84 -18.34
CA PRO A 47 -32.14 34.97 -18.31
C PRO A 47 -31.45 33.71 -18.85
N ASP A 48 -30.31 33.91 -19.50
CA ASP A 48 -29.50 32.81 -20.01
C ASP A 48 -28.81 32.02 -18.88
N ALA A 49 -28.18 30.89 -19.23
CA ALA A 49 -27.50 30.03 -18.26
C ALA A 49 -26.35 30.73 -17.52
N ALA A 50 -25.66 31.69 -18.16
CA ALA A 50 -24.54 32.40 -17.57
C ALA A 50 -25.00 33.49 -16.58
N GLN A 51 -26.10 34.17 -16.90
CA GLN A 51 -26.78 35.13 -16.05
C GLN A 51 -27.36 34.44 -14.82
N LEU A 52 -28.11 33.34 -15.00
CA LEU A 52 -28.66 32.56 -13.89
C LEU A 52 -27.56 32.07 -12.94
N ARG A 53 -26.46 31.56 -13.49
CA ARG A 53 -25.29 31.17 -12.69
C ARG A 53 -24.74 32.34 -11.88
N SER A 54 -24.59 33.51 -12.51
CA SER A 54 -24.05 34.70 -11.85
C SER A 54 -24.96 35.18 -10.73
N ILE A 55 -26.28 35.19 -10.96
CA ILE A 55 -27.31 35.51 -9.96
C ILE A 55 -27.22 34.53 -8.78
N LEU A 56 -27.19 33.23 -9.05
CA LEU A 56 -27.08 32.20 -8.00
C LEU A 56 -25.81 32.35 -7.15
N VAL A 57 -24.65 32.66 -7.77
CA VAL A 57 -23.40 32.90 -7.03
C VAL A 57 -23.50 34.16 -6.17
N THR A 58 -24.10 35.24 -6.67
CA THR A 58 -24.32 36.48 -5.91
C THR A 58 -25.25 36.24 -4.72
N LEU A 59 -26.39 35.57 -4.94
CA LEU A 59 -27.32 35.21 -3.87
C LEU A 59 -26.68 34.28 -2.83
N SER A 60 -25.86 33.32 -3.25
CA SER A 60 -25.10 32.43 -2.36
C SER A 60 -24.09 33.19 -1.50
N ARG A 61 -23.38 34.17 -2.06
CA ARG A 61 -22.45 35.03 -1.31
C ARG A 61 -23.16 35.91 -0.29
N ALA A 62 -24.33 36.41 -0.65
CA ALA A 62 -25.15 37.27 0.19
C ALA A 62 -26.08 36.51 1.16
N GLN A 63 -26.11 35.18 1.11
CA GLN A 63 -26.92 34.28 1.95
C GLN A 63 -28.45 34.46 1.80
N HIS A 64 -28.90 34.90 0.62
CA HIS A 64 -30.31 35.02 0.28
C HIS A 64 -30.89 33.65 -0.16
N ASN A 65 -31.05 32.75 0.81
CA ASN A 65 -31.40 31.34 0.56
C ASN A 65 -32.79 31.14 -0.06
N ALA A 66 -33.76 32.00 0.27
CA ALA A 66 -35.13 31.89 -0.25
C ALA A 66 -35.19 32.21 -1.75
N GLU A 67 -34.56 33.32 -2.15
CA GLU A 67 -34.45 33.78 -3.52
C GLU A 67 -33.58 32.82 -4.34
N MET A 68 -32.50 32.31 -3.75
CA MET A 68 -31.64 31.31 -4.40
C MET A 68 -32.41 30.03 -4.71
N LYS A 69 -33.27 29.58 -3.79
CA LYS A 69 -34.17 28.44 -4.01
C LYS A 69 -35.11 28.70 -5.18
N GLU A 70 -35.75 29.86 -5.22
CA GLU A 70 -36.67 30.19 -6.31
C GLU A 70 -35.98 30.25 -7.68
N VAL A 71 -34.81 30.89 -7.77
CA VAL A 71 -34.01 30.94 -9.02
C VAL A 71 -33.55 29.54 -9.45
N LEU A 72 -33.22 28.68 -8.49
CA LEU A 72 -32.85 27.29 -8.76
C LEU A 72 -34.04 26.48 -9.30
N GLU A 73 -35.21 26.59 -8.66
CA GLU A 73 -36.43 25.92 -9.12
C GLU A 73 -36.80 26.36 -10.53
N TYR A 74 -36.68 27.67 -10.82
CA TYR A 74 -36.89 28.23 -12.14
C TYR A 74 -35.96 27.59 -13.18
N ALA A 75 -34.65 27.56 -12.90
CA ALA A 75 -33.65 27.00 -13.81
C ALA A 75 -33.90 25.52 -14.11
N LEU A 76 -34.31 24.73 -13.09
CA LEU A 76 -34.61 23.31 -13.24
C LEU A 76 -35.91 23.07 -14.03
N LYS A 77 -36.99 23.80 -13.70
CA LYS A 77 -38.28 23.68 -14.42
C LYS A 77 -38.14 23.99 -15.90
N ARG A 78 -37.32 24.98 -16.25
CA ARG A 78 -37.02 25.38 -17.64
C ARG A 78 -35.90 24.56 -18.29
N LYS A 79 -35.30 23.60 -17.57
CA LYS A 79 -34.15 22.78 -18.01
C LYS A 79 -32.98 23.61 -18.56
N VAL A 80 -32.69 24.77 -17.94
CA VAL A 80 -31.58 25.62 -18.37
C VAL A 80 -30.25 24.94 -18.05
N SER A 81 -29.36 24.86 -19.03
CA SER A 81 -28.07 24.15 -18.93
C SER A 81 -27.05 24.91 -18.08
N ILE A 82 -27.24 24.92 -16.76
CA ILE A 82 -26.29 25.51 -15.81
C ILE A 82 -25.19 24.49 -15.49
N ASN A 83 -23.94 24.95 -15.41
CA ASN A 83 -22.84 24.11 -14.92
C ASN A 83 -22.94 23.97 -13.39
N TRP A 84 -23.79 23.04 -12.93
CA TRP A 84 -24.06 22.78 -11.52
C TRP A 84 -22.82 22.45 -10.70
N SER A 85 -21.86 21.73 -11.28
CA SER A 85 -20.62 21.37 -10.60
C SER A 85 -19.80 22.59 -10.20
N ASP A 86 -19.73 23.58 -11.08
CA ASP A 86 -19.01 24.81 -10.79
C ASP A 86 -19.76 25.67 -9.78
N PHE A 87 -21.09 25.79 -9.92
CA PHE A 87 -21.93 26.52 -8.98
C PHE A 87 -21.79 25.98 -7.55
N PHE A 88 -22.07 24.71 -7.30
CA PHE A 88 -21.99 24.15 -5.94
C PHE A 88 -20.57 24.17 -5.38
N ARG A 89 -19.54 24.02 -6.22
CA ARG A 89 -18.15 24.18 -5.78
C ARG A 89 -17.87 25.61 -5.33
N THR A 90 -18.31 26.62 -6.09
CA THR A 90 -18.13 28.03 -5.71
C THR A 90 -19.00 28.43 -4.51
N GLY A 91 -20.23 27.93 -4.41
CA GLY A 91 -21.10 28.18 -3.27
C GLY A 91 -20.49 27.68 -1.97
N VAL A 92 -19.92 26.48 -1.98
CA VAL A 92 -19.19 25.92 -0.82
C VAL A 92 -18.03 26.80 -0.35
N GLU A 93 -17.36 27.52 -1.25
CA GLU A 93 -16.25 28.42 -0.91
C GLU A 93 -16.72 29.74 -0.29
N HIS A 94 -18.00 30.11 -0.47
CA HIS A 94 -18.53 31.43 -0.15
C HIS A 94 -19.62 31.44 0.91
N THR A 95 -20.36 30.34 1.09
CA THR A 95 -21.43 30.26 2.09
C THR A 95 -20.86 30.04 3.48
N GLN A 96 -21.33 30.80 4.47
CA GLN A 96 -20.94 30.61 5.88
C GLN A 96 -21.59 29.34 6.49
N SER A 97 -22.82 29.01 6.06
CA SER A 97 -23.52 27.77 6.42
C SER A 97 -23.51 26.76 5.26
N PRO A 98 -22.63 25.74 5.27
CA PRO A 98 -22.65 24.69 4.25
C PRO A 98 -23.96 23.87 4.27
N LEU A 99 -24.68 23.84 5.40
CA LEU A 99 -25.93 23.10 5.56
C LEU A 99 -27.07 23.69 4.73
N ASP A 100 -27.11 25.01 4.55
CA ASP A 100 -28.16 25.68 3.76
C ASP A 100 -27.99 25.35 2.28
N LEU A 101 -26.73 25.33 1.81
CA LEU A 101 -26.40 24.93 0.43
C LEU A 101 -26.72 23.45 0.18
N ILE A 102 -26.54 22.59 1.20
CA ILE A 102 -26.95 21.17 1.13
C ILE A 102 -28.47 21.07 1.02
N ALA A 103 -29.23 21.80 1.85
CA ALA A 103 -30.70 21.78 1.79
C ALA A 103 -31.23 22.28 0.44
N LEU A 104 -30.58 23.31 -0.13
CA LEU A 104 -30.85 23.80 -1.47
C LEU A 104 -30.56 22.72 -2.53
N PHE A 105 -29.43 22.01 -2.42
CA PHE A 105 -29.10 20.91 -3.31
C PHE A 105 -30.12 19.77 -3.21
N GLU A 106 -30.57 19.41 -2.00
CA GLU A 106 -31.60 18.39 -1.80
C GLU A 106 -32.93 18.79 -2.46
N ALA A 107 -33.33 20.07 -2.36
CA ALA A 107 -34.51 20.58 -3.07
C ALA A 107 -34.34 20.46 -4.61
N ALA A 108 -33.13 20.72 -5.11
CA ALA A 108 -32.78 20.54 -6.51
C ALA A 108 -32.93 19.08 -6.96
N VAL A 109 -32.36 18.15 -6.17
CA VAL A 109 -32.41 16.71 -6.42
C VAL A 109 -33.85 16.17 -6.34
N ALA A 110 -34.68 16.69 -5.43
CA ALA A 110 -36.08 16.30 -5.32
C ALA A 110 -36.91 16.68 -6.56
N LEU A 111 -36.54 17.75 -7.26
CA LEU A 111 -37.20 18.18 -8.50
C LEU A 111 -36.76 17.36 -9.71
N ASP A 112 -35.46 17.17 -9.87
CA ASP A 112 -34.91 16.35 -10.96
C ASP A 112 -33.57 15.71 -10.54
N PRO A 113 -33.57 14.45 -10.07
CA PRO A 113 -32.36 13.76 -9.68
C PRO A 113 -31.33 13.60 -10.81
N THR A 114 -31.80 13.56 -12.06
CA THR A 114 -30.97 13.30 -13.26
C THR A 114 -30.25 14.55 -13.76
N SER A 115 -30.75 15.74 -13.41
CA SER A 115 -30.15 17.03 -13.76
C SER A 115 -28.80 17.27 -13.07
N MET A 116 -28.54 16.60 -11.93
CA MET A 116 -27.39 16.87 -11.09
C MET A 116 -26.21 15.96 -11.45
N PRO A 117 -25.03 16.52 -11.83
CA PRO A 117 -23.87 15.70 -12.15
C PRO A 117 -23.30 15.03 -10.90
N THR A 118 -22.71 13.84 -11.06
CA THR A 118 -22.09 13.04 -9.97
C THR A 118 -21.08 13.85 -9.13
N SER A 119 -20.34 14.77 -9.76
CA SER A 119 -19.40 15.68 -9.07
C SER A 119 -20.06 16.63 -8.07
N SER A 120 -21.30 17.06 -8.32
CA SER A 120 -22.07 17.88 -7.38
C SER A 120 -22.47 17.05 -6.16
N TYR A 121 -23.02 15.84 -6.36
CA TYR A 121 -23.32 14.91 -5.26
C TYR A 121 -22.09 14.62 -4.41
N ILE A 122 -20.95 14.28 -5.02
CA ILE A 122 -19.69 14.07 -4.30
C ILE A 122 -19.30 15.29 -3.45
N THR A 123 -19.45 16.50 -4.01
CA THR A 123 -19.15 17.76 -3.30
C THR A 123 -20.05 17.93 -2.09
N MET A 124 -21.36 17.69 -2.23
CA MET A 124 -22.33 17.82 -1.15
C MET A 124 -22.18 16.73 -0.08
N VAL A 125 -21.98 15.48 -0.47
CA VAL A 125 -21.65 14.37 0.47
C VAL A 125 -20.44 14.74 1.32
N ARG A 126 -19.36 15.27 0.71
CA ARG A 126 -18.19 15.73 1.46
C ARG A 126 -18.49 16.84 2.47
N GLN A 127 -19.38 17.78 2.12
CA GLN A 127 -19.76 18.83 3.06
C GLN A 127 -20.60 18.27 4.22
N CYS A 128 -21.52 17.35 3.94
CA CYS A 128 -22.29 16.65 4.98
C CYS A 128 -21.34 15.92 5.95
N LEU A 129 -20.36 15.16 5.42
CA LEU A 129 -19.37 14.45 6.23
C LEU A 129 -18.47 15.38 7.06
N LYS A 130 -18.13 16.57 6.54
CA LYS A 130 -17.38 17.58 7.31
C LYS A 130 -18.20 18.14 8.46
N ALA A 131 -19.46 18.50 8.18
CA ALA A 131 -20.42 18.98 9.17
C ALA A 131 -20.80 17.89 10.20
N GLY A 132 -20.61 16.62 9.86
CA GLY A 132 -20.99 15.48 10.70
C GLY A 132 -22.44 15.03 10.51
N ASP A 133 -23.13 15.53 9.49
CA ASP A 133 -24.49 15.11 9.13
C ASP A 133 -24.45 13.83 8.26
N ILE A 134 -24.25 12.69 8.92
CA ILE A 134 -24.12 11.39 8.27
C ILE A 134 -25.43 10.94 7.61
N PRO A 135 -26.62 11.09 8.23
CA PRO A 135 -27.87 10.70 7.58
C PRO A 135 -28.09 11.37 6.22
N ARG A 136 -27.86 12.69 6.12
CA ARG A 136 -27.95 13.39 4.83
C ARG A 136 -26.86 12.95 3.86
N ALA A 137 -25.63 12.73 4.34
CA ALA A 137 -24.54 12.23 3.49
C ALA A 137 -24.90 10.87 2.85
N LEU A 138 -25.49 9.95 3.62
CA LEU A 138 -25.90 8.63 3.15
C LEU A 138 -27.06 8.71 2.16
N LYS A 139 -28.06 9.56 2.43
CA LYS A 139 -29.17 9.82 1.51
C LYS A 139 -28.68 10.32 0.15
N LEU A 140 -27.78 11.31 0.14
CA LEU A 140 -27.18 11.82 -1.09
C LEU A 140 -26.29 10.79 -1.80
N TYR A 141 -25.60 9.95 -1.03
CA TYR A 141 -24.75 8.89 -1.57
C TYR A 141 -25.54 7.81 -2.30
N ALA A 142 -26.75 7.47 -1.83
CA ALA A 142 -27.60 6.46 -2.45
C ALA A 142 -27.90 6.78 -3.94
N HIS A 143 -27.99 8.06 -4.31
CA HIS A 143 -28.19 8.50 -5.70
C HIS A 143 -26.98 8.22 -6.61
N ILE A 144 -25.77 8.12 -6.04
CA ILE A 144 -24.53 7.97 -6.81
C ILE A 144 -23.76 6.69 -6.50
N GLU A 145 -24.32 5.77 -5.71
CA GLU A 145 -23.61 4.57 -5.23
C GLU A 145 -23.06 3.72 -6.39
N GLN A 146 -23.89 3.52 -7.41
CA GLN A 146 -23.58 2.75 -8.61
C GLN A 146 -22.67 3.49 -9.60
N HIS A 147 -22.50 4.81 -9.46
CA HIS A 147 -21.68 5.58 -10.39
C HIS A 147 -20.18 5.31 -10.15
N GLU A 148 -19.39 5.31 -11.22
CA GLU A 148 -17.94 5.19 -11.12
C GLU A 148 -17.29 6.55 -10.83
N PHE A 149 -16.50 6.61 -9.76
CA PHE A 149 -15.69 7.78 -9.44
C PHE A 149 -14.41 7.36 -8.72
N LYS A 150 -13.39 8.23 -8.79
CA LYS A 150 -12.05 7.94 -8.29
C LYS A 150 -12.02 8.00 -6.76
N LEU A 151 -11.18 7.18 -6.13
CA LEU A 151 -11.00 7.12 -4.67
C LEU A 151 -10.73 8.49 -4.02
N HIS A 152 -9.95 9.35 -4.69
CA HIS A 152 -9.62 10.68 -4.19
C HIS A 152 -10.78 11.67 -4.28
N GLN A 153 -11.88 11.33 -4.95
CA GLN A 153 -13.12 12.11 -5.04
C GLN A 153 -14.09 11.69 -3.94
N LEU A 154 -14.28 10.40 -3.69
CA LEU A 154 -15.02 9.94 -2.52
C LEU A 154 -14.60 8.51 -2.24
N ASN A 155 -14.34 8.18 -0.98
CA ASN A 155 -13.95 6.82 -0.63
C ASN A 155 -15.22 5.98 -0.40
N LYS A 156 -15.58 5.17 -1.39
CA LYS A 156 -16.74 4.26 -1.31
C LYS A 156 -16.68 3.35 -0.07
N SER A 157 -15.48 2.95 0.36
CA SER A 157 -15.31 2.10 1.53
C SER A 157 -15.73 2.82 2.82
N ILE A 158 -15.43 4.12 2.96
CA ILE A 158 -15.92 4.93 4.09
C ILE A 158 -17.44 4.97 4.07
N MET A 159 -18.03 5.21 2.89
CA MET A 159 -19.49 5.32 2.77
C MET A 159 -20.18 3.99 3.13
N ARG A 160 -19.64 2.86 2.68
CA ARG A 160 -20.14 1.52 3.06
C ARG A 160 -20.05 1.28 4.56
N VAL A 161 -18.93 1.60 5.20
CA VAL A 161 -18.81 1.51 6.67
C VAL A 161 -19.86 2.36 7.36
N LEU A 162 -20.08 3.60 6.91
CA LEU A 162 -21.10 4.48 7.49
C LEU A 162 -22.53 3.94 7.26
N GLN A 163 -22.82 3.34 6.11
CA GLN A 163 -24.10 2.67 5.84
C GLN A 163 -24.31 1.47 6.77
N GLU A 164 -23.30 0.61 6.92
CA GLU A 164 -23.36 -0.56 7.80
C GLU A 164 -23.54 -0.16 9.27
N LEU A 165 -22.83 0.88 9.72
CA LEU A 165 -23.01 1.42 11.08
C LEU A 165 -24.40 2.02 11.27
N ALA A 166 -24.94 2.75 10.29
CA ALA A 166 -26.27 3.35 10.36
C ALA A 166 -27.40 2.30 10.33
N ALA A 167 -27.17 1.15 9.69
CA ALA A 167 -28.11 0.04 9.64
C ALA A 167 -28.01 -0.91 10.86
N SER A 168 -27.03 -0.71 11.74
CA SER A 168 -26.84 -1.56 12.92
C SER A 168 -28.00 -1.39 13.91
N PRO A 169 -28.49 -2.49 14.53
CA PRO A 169 -29.51 -2.42 15.59
C PRO A 169 -28.96 -1.93 16.95
N ALA A 170 -27.68 -1.59 17.03
CA ALA A 170 -27.05 -1.11 18.26
C ALA A 170 -27.66 0.22 18.76
N PRO A 171 -27.50 0.57 20.05
CA PRO A 171 -28.01 1.84 20.59
C PRO A 171 -27.50 3.06 19.81
N SER A 172 -28.37 4.04 19.55
CA SER A 172 -28.04 5.25 18.75
C SER A 172 -26.78 5.95 19.24
N ALA A 173 -26.58 6.08 20.55
CA ALA A 173 -25.39 6.70 21.12
C ALA A 173 -24.09 5.96 20.79
N ALA A 174 -24.11 4.63 20.71
CA ALA A 174 -22.95 3.82 20.33
C ALA A 174 -22.65 3.96 18.83
N VAL A 175 -23.70 3.93 17.99
CA VAL A 175 -23.62 4.15 16.55
C VAL A 175 -23.02 5.54 16.25
N GLU A 176 -23.55 6.59 16.87
CA GLU A 176 -23.05 7.97 16.72
C GLU A 176 -21.59 8.11 17.14
N LYS A 177 -21.17 7.45 18.23
CA LYS A 177 -19.77 7.43 18.68
C LYS A 177 -18.87 6.77 17.63
N ALA A 178 -19.23 5.59 17.14
CA ALA A 178 -18.46 4.85 16.15
C ALA A 178 -18.36 5.60 14.81
N GLN A 179 -19.47 6.21 14.39
CA GLN A 179 -19.56 7.08 13.23
C GLN A 179 -18.66 8.32 13.37
N ARG A 180 -18.71 9.01 14.50
CA ARG A 180 -17.87 10.19 14.77
C ARG A 180 -16.39 9.86 14.72
N LEU A 181 -15.97 8.76 15.35
CA LEU A 181 -14.58 8.31 15.32
C LEU A 181 -14.15 7.93 13.88
N THR A 182 -15.03 7.31 13.10
CA THR A 182 -14.78 7.00 11.68
C THR A 182 -14.55 8.28 10.86
N LEU A 183 -15.37 9.33 11.08
CA LEU A 183 -15.18 10.62 10.42
C LEU A 183 -13.88 11.32 10.86
N ASP A 184 -13.58 11.29 12.16
CA ASP A 184 -12.36 11.90 12.69
C ASP A 184 -11.12 11.22 12.08
N LEU A 185 -11.13 9.89 11.93
CA LEU A 185 -10.03 9.08 11.38
C LEU A 185 -9.83 9.29 9.88
N PHE A 186 -10.89 9.22 9.08
CA PHE A 186 -10.74 9.18 7.62
C PHE A 186 -11.04 10.50 6.91
N VAL A 187 -11.91 11.34 7.47
CA VAL A 187 -12.39 12.57 6.82
C VAL A 187 -11.67 13.81 7.35
N ARG A 188 -11.69 14.01 8.67
CA ARG A 188 -11.17 15.24 9.28
C ARG A 188 -9.66 15.25 9.44
N ARG A 189 -9.01 14.07 9.50
CA ARG A 189 -7.55 13.92 9.65
C ARG A 189 -7.02 14.85 10.74
N ARG A 190 -7.56 14.73 11.95
CA ARG A 190 -7.14 15.56 13.08
C ARG A 190 -5.63 15.45 13.30
N ALA A 191 -5.04 16.52 13.83
CA ALA A 191 -3.63 16.55 14.19
C ALA A 191 -3.32 15.60 15.37
N GLU A 192 -4.31 15.36 16.22
CA GLU A 192 -4.17 14.46 17.38
C GLU A 192 -4.28 12.99 16.95
N PRO A 193 -3.41 12.11 17.50
CA PRO A 193 -3.51 10.68 17.26
C PRO A 193 -4.83 10.16 17.83
N ILE A 194 -5.60 9.45 17.00
CA ILE A 194 -6.82 8.79 17.44
C ILE A 194 -6.41 7.53 18.19
N ASP A 195 -7.01 7.33 19.36
CA ASP A 195 -6.89 6.08 20.11
C ASP A 195 -7.51 4.95 19.28
N MET A 196 -6.65 4.15 18.66
CA MET A 196 -7.05 3.05 17.79
C MET A 196 -7.76 1.94 18.55
N ALA A 197 -7.42 1.71 19.82
CA ALA A 197 -8.11 0.73 20.65
C ALA A 197 -9.55 1.18 20.88
N ALA A 198 -9.75 2.43 21.32
CA ALA A 198 -11.08 3.01 21.51
C ALA A 198 -11.92 3.02 20.21
N TYR A 199 -11.27 3.21 19.06
CA TYR A 199 -11.93 3.10 17.75
C TYR A 199 -12.38 1.68 17.45
N ILE A 200 -11.49 0.69 17.60
CA ILE A 200 -11.80 -0.72 17.35
C ILE A 200 -12.90 -1.20 18.32
N ASP A 201 -12.82 -0.84 19.60
CA ASP A 201 -13.86 -1.12 20.59
C ASP A 201 -15.22 -0.57 20.16
N ALA A 202 -15.25 0.69 19.73
CA ALA A 202 -16.50 1.34 19.30
C ALA A 202 -17.11 0.66 18.07
N ILE A 203 -16.30 0.26 17.10
CA ILE A 203 -16.79 -0.43 15.89
C ILE A 203 -17.23 -1.85 16.23
N THR A 204 -16.46 -2.58 17.05
CA THR A 204 -16.77 -3.96 17.46
C THR A 204 -18.08 -4.03 18.23
N ALA A 205 -18.32 -3.07 19.13
CA ALA A 205 -19.55 -2.99 19.92
C ALA A 205 -20.80 -2.70 19.09
N VAL A 206 -20.65 -2.05 17.93
CA VAL A 206 -21.77 -1.64 17.06
C VAL A 206 -22.00 -2.63 15.93
N HIS A 207 -20.96 -2.99 15.19
CA HIS A 207 -21.07 -3.86 14.03
C HIS A 207 -19.74 -4.58 13.74
N PRO A 208 -19.52 -5.80 14.27
CA PRO A 208 -18.30 -6.56 14.05
C PRO A 208 -17.93 -6.78 12.56
N PRO A 209 -18.86 -7.02 11.63
CA PRO A 209 -18.50 -7.17 10.21
C PRO A 209 -17.88 -5.92 9.59
N ALA A 210 -18.33 -4.71 9.97
CA ALA A 210 -17.74 -3.44 9.51
C ALA A 210 -16.28 -3.31 9.93
N LEU A 211 -15.87 -3.95 11.03
CA LEU A 211 -14.49 -3.89 11.51
C LEU A 211 -13.51 -4.40 10.46
N VAL A 212 -13.86 -5.45 9.72
CA VAL A 212 -12.98 -5.98 8.65
C VAL A 212 -12.76 -4.93 7.56
N LEU A 213 -13.81 -4.18 7.18
CA LEU A 213 -13.69 -3.07 6.23
C LEU A 213 -12.86 -1.93 6.79
N CYS A 214 -13.04 -1.58 8.06
CA CYS A 214 -12.26 -0.56 8.75
C CYS A 214 -10.77 -0.93 8.82
N LEU A 215 -10.45 -2.15 9.25
CA LEU A 215 -9.09 -2.69 9.31
C LEU A 215 -8.46 -2.72 7.92
N ARG A 216 -9.22 -3.16 6.91
CA ARG A 216 -8.78 -3.06 5.51
C ARG A 216 -8.46 -1.63 5.12
N MET A 217 -9.27 -0.65 5.48
CA MET A 217 -9.01 0.74 5.13
C MET A 217 -7.80 1.32 5.87
N ILE A 218 -7.66 1.04 7.17
CA ILE A 218 -6.53 1.49 8.00
C ILE A 218 -5.24 0.92 7.43
N LEU A 219 -5.19 -0.41 7.28
CA LEU A 219 -3.98 -1.10 6.86
C LEU A 219 -3.71 -0.90 5.36
N ARG A 220 -4.73 -0.78 4.49
CA ARG A 220 -4.54 -0.60 3.03
C ARG A 220 -4.12 0.80 2.62
N LYS A 221 -4.62 1.85 3.29
CA LYS A 221 -4.12 3.24 3.09
C LYS A 221 -2.60 3.27 3.14
N ASP A 222 -2.07 2.37 3.93
CA ASP A 222 -0.66 2.32 4.20
C ASP A 222 0.10 1.36 3.25
N THR A 223 -0.56 0.41 2.54
CA THR A 223 0.06 -0.68 1.74
C THR A 223 0.11 -0.44 0.23
N SER A 224 -0.40 0.68 -0.26
CA SER A 224 -0.18 1.10 -1.66
C SER A 224 1.33 1.16 -1.97
N PRO A 225 1.80 0.76 -3.17
CA PRO A 225 3.20 0.90 -3.55
C PRO A 225 3.59 2.38 -3.50
N VAL A 226 4.22 2.78 -2.40
CA VAL A 226 4.67 4.15 -2.22
C VAL A 226 5.98 4.32 -3.01
N PRO A 227 6.18 5.40 -3.77
CA PRO A 227 7.46 5.69 -4.39
C PRO A 227 8.61 5.71 -3.35
N ASP A 228 9.82 5.33 -3.74
CA ASP A 228 10.97 5.12 -2.82
C ASP A 228 11.32 6.32 -1.92
N HIS A 229 10.92 7.54 -2.27
CA HIS A 229 11.18 8.74 -1.48
C HIS A 229 10.35 8.87 -0.19
N ARG A 230 9.54 7.86 0.18
CA ARG A 230 8.66 7.91 1.36
C ARG A 230 8.86 6.77 2.36
N GLN A 231 10.10 6.30 2.52
CA GLN A 231 10.42 5.27 3.51
C GLN A 231 9.95 5.64 4.94
N LEU A 232 10.02 6.93 5.32
CA LEU A 232 9.55 7.40 6.62
C LEU A 232 8.03 7.20 6.81
N GLU A 233 7.22 7.46 5.78
CA GLU A 233 5.77 7.21 5.84
C GLU A 233 5.52 5.70 6.01
N VAL A 234 6.24 4.84 5.28
CA VAL A 234 6.11 3.38 5.41
C VAL A 234 6.52 2.89 6.81
N ARG A 235 7.56 3.47 7.42
CA ARG A 235 7.95 3.17 8.81
C ARG A 235 6.84 3.53 9.79
N ASN A 236 6.30 4.74 9.70
CA ASN A 236 5.20 5.19 10.56
C ASN A 236 3.97 4.30 10.41
N HIS A 237 3.66 3.87 9.18
CA HIS A 237 2.58 2.95 8.92
C HIS A 237 2.78 1.58 9.58
N VAL A 238 3.98 1.00 9.49
CA VAL A 238 4.28 -0.29 10.15
C VAL A 238 4.20 -0.15 11.66
N ALA A 239 4.77 0.93 12.22
CA ALA A 239 4.71 1.22 13.65
C ALA A 239 3.27 1.41 14.16
N ASN A 240 2.39 2.05 13.38
CA ASN A 240 0.99 2.24 13.73
C ASN A 240 0.16 0.95 13.57
N ALA A 241 0.54 0.06 12.64
CA ALA A 241 -0.19 -1.17 12.37
C ALA A 241 0.08 -2.27 13.41
N ALA A 242 1.30 -2.40 13.91
CA ALA A 242 1.66 -3.47 14.86
C ALA A 242 0.77 -3.49 16.12
N PRO A 243 0.53 -2.35 16.81
CA PRO A 243 -0.46 -2.24 17.89
C PRO A 243 -1.84 -2.80 17.58
N ILE A 244 -2.33 -2.60 16.34
CA ILE A 244 -3.66 -3.03 15.92
C ILE A 244 -3.73 -4.55 15.86
N PHE A 245 -2.70 -5.22 15.33
CA PHE A 245 -2.63 -6.68 15.31
C PHE A 245 -2.55 -7.26 16.72
N VAL A 246 -1.72 -6.66 17.59
CA VAL A 246 -1.60 -7.07 19.00
C VAL A 246 -2.94 -6.97 19.71
N TYR A 247 -3.63 -5.84 19.53
CA TYR A 247 -4.95 -5.61 20.09
C TYR A 247 -5.98 -6.62 19.56
N CYS A 248 -6.06 -6.82 18.23
CA CYS A 248 -6.99 -7.78 17.64
C CYS A 248 -6.78 -9.19 18.17
N ASN A 249 -5.53 -9.63 18.30
CA ASN A 249 -5.20 -10.94 18.88
C ASN A 249 -5.57 -11.05 20.36
N ALA A 250 -5.33 -10.00 21.16
CA ALA A 250 -5.70 -9.96 22.58
C ALA A 250 -7.21 -10.07 22.79
N HIS A 251 -8.00 -9.45 21.90
CA HIS A 251 -9.47 -9.46 21.94
C HIS A 251 -10.12 -10.56 21.07
N LYS A 252 -9.32 -11.49 20.52
CA LYS A 252 -9.78 -12.58 19.64
C LYS A 252 -10.62 -12.10 18.44
N ILE A 253 -10.28 -10.92 17.92
CA ILE A 253 -10.90 -10.34 16.73
C ILE A 253 -10.26 -10.97 15.49
N PRO A 254 -11.05 -11.52 14.55
CA PRO A 254 -10.50 -12.11 13.33
C PRO A 254 -9.93 -11.01 12.41
N VAL A 255 -8.67 -11.20 12.01
CA VAL A 255 -7.99 -10.33 11.04
C VAL A 255 -7.85 -11.11 9.72
N ALA A 256 -8.22 -10.47 8.61
CA ALA A 256 -8.16 -11.12 7.30
C ALA A 256 -6.71 -11.42 6.86
N THR A 257 -6.49 -12.57 6.23
CA THR A 257 -5.16 -13.09 5.83
C THR A 257 -4.39 -12.10 4.95
N GLU A 258 -5.08 -11.38 4.05
CA GLU A 258 -4.46 -10.42 3.16
C GLU A 258 -3.81 -9.23 3.90
N LEU A 259 -4.30 -8.90 5.10
CA LEU A 259 -3.79 -7.79 5.90
C LEU A 259 -2.42 -8.12 6.49
N TYR A 260 -2.24 -9.37 6.93
CA TYR A 260 -0.94 -9.91 7.32
C TYR A 260 0.04 -9.88 6.15
N THR A 261 -0.40 -10.36 4.97
CA THR A 261 0.43 -10.35 3.76
C THR A 261 0.96 -8.96 3.46
N TRP A 262 0.08 -7.95 3.44
CA TRP A 262 0.52 -6.59 3.16
C TRP A 262 1.38 -5.97 4.26
N TYR A 263 1.16 -6.33 5.52
CA TYR A 263 2.02 -5.92 6.63
C TYR A 263 3.45 -6.46 6.44
N PHE A 264 3.61 -7.76 6.19
CA PHE A 264 4.92 -8.39 6.01
C PHE A 264 5.68 -7.87 4.78
N LEU A 265 4.97 -7.62 3.67
CA LEU A 265 5.57 -7.02 2.47
C LEU A 265 6.17 -5.64 2.75
N LYS A 266 5.56 -4.84 3.63
CA LYS A 266 6.15 -3.56 4.05
C LYS A 266 7.33 -3.76 4.96
N CYS A 267 7.19 -4.60 5.99
CA CYS A 267 8.28 -4.86 6.92
C CYS A 267 9.53 -5.32 6.17
N LYS A 268 9.38 -6.19 5.16
CA LYS A 268 10.46 -6.59 4.25
C LYS A 268 11.12 -5.38 3.56
N ARG A 269 10.32 -4.46 3.01
CA ARG A 269 10.82 -3.27 2.28
C ARG A 269 11.64 -2.32 3.15
N ILE A 270 11.23 -2.12 4.41
CA ILE A 270 11.91 -1.21 5.34
C ILE A 270 12.84 -1.92 6.33
N GLN A 271 12.96 -3.24 6.23
CA GLN A 271 13.67 -4.12 7.17
C GLN A 271 13.22 -3.91 8.63
N ALA A 272 11.90 -3.76 8.84
CA ALA A 272 11.34 -3.66 10.18
C ALA A 272 11.17 -5.03 10.81
N ASP A 273 11.28 -5.08 12.14
CA ASP A 273 10.99 -6.27 12.92
C ASP A 273 9.51 -6.66 12.77
N ALA A 274 9.29 -7.87 12.26
CA ALA A 274 7.97 -8.47 12.09
C ALA A 274 7.73 -9.65 13.04
N ALA A 275 8.72 -10.05 13.86
CA ALA A 275 8.65 -11.24 14.69
C ALA A 275 7.43 -11.25 15.64
N PRO A 276 7.05 -10.13 16.31
CA PRO A 276 5.85 -10.13 17.16
C PRO A 276 4.57 -10.47 16.38
N ILE A 277 4.43 -9.95 15.16
CA ILE A 277 3.23 -10.17 14.34
C ILE A 277 3.24 -11.54 13.69
N VAL A 278 4.41 -12.08 13.35
CA VAL A 278 4.56 -13.47 12.90
C VAL A 278 4.21 -14.46 14.01
N ASN A 279 4.58 -14.19 15.27
CA ASN A 279 4.17 -15.02 16.40
C ASN A 279 2.65 -14.99 16.61
N ILE A 280 2.00 -13.84 16.41
CA ILE A 280 0.54 -13.73 16.40
C ILE A 280 -0.05 -14.57 15.27
N LEU A 281 0.50 -14.47 14.05
CA LEU A 281 0.08 -15.25 12.89
C LEU A 281 0.14 -16.77 13.17
N LEU A 282 1.26 -17.24 13.73
CA LEU A 282 1.44 -18.65 14.08
C LEU A 282 0.42 -19.11 15.13
N ARG A 283 0.12 -18.27 16.13
CA ARG A 283 -0.92 -18.54 17.11
C ARG A 283 -2.31 -18.60 16.47
N ASP A 284 -2.63 -17.69 15.56
CA ASP A 284 -3.91 -17.69 14.84
C ASP A 284 -4.07 -18.98 14.01
N TYR A 285 -3.01 -19.49 13.40
CA TYR A 285 -3.00 -20.78 12.70
C TYR A 285 -3.16 -21.98 13.65
N ALA A 286 -2.40 -22.01 14.75
CA ALA A 286 -2.50 -23.08 15.75
C ALA A 286 -3.89 -23.17 16.39
N GLU A 287 -4.51 -22.01 16.67
CA GLU A 287 -5.87 -21.91 17.22
C GLU A 287 -6.97 -22.09 16.14
N LYS A 288 -6.60 -22.38 14.87
CA LYS A 288 -7.51 -22.50 13.72
C LYS A 288 -8.44 -21.29 13.52
N ARG A 289 -8.03 -20.11 14.00
CA ARG A 289 -8.75 -18.84 13.78
C ARG A 289 -8.56 -18.31 12.37
N MET A 290 -7.60 -18.84 11.64
CA MET A 290 -7.28 -18.44 10.28
C MET A 290 -6.80 -19.63 9.45
N VAL A 291 -7.16 -19.65 8.18
CA VAL A 291 -6.70 -20.65 7.21
C VAL A 291 -5.39 -20.15 6.58
N PRO A 292 -4.30 -20.93 6.62
CA PRO A 292 -3.06 -20.57 5.95
C PRO A 292 -3.26 -20.36 4.45
N THR A 293 -2.67 -19.30 3.91
CA THR A 293 -2.61 -19.07 2.46
C THR A 293 -1.16 -18.94 2.03
N LEU A 294 -0.84 -19.38 0.81
CA LEU A 294 0.53 -19.34 0.29
C LEU A 294 1.10 -17.92 0.34
N ALA A 295 0.32 -16.92 -0.07
CA ALA A 295 0.74 -15.53 -0.08
C ALA A 295 1.11 -15.03 1.33
N THR A 296 0.27 -15.27 2.33
CA THR A 296 0.52 -14.83 3.71
C THR A 296 1.72 -15.55 4.30
N THR A 297 1.75 -16.87 4.22
CA THR A 297 2.80 -17.71 4.82
C THR A 297 4.16 -17.40 4.20
N MET A 298 4.24 -17.25 2.88
CA MET A 298 5.52 -16.94 2.23
C MET A 298 5.95 -15.50 2.47
N SER A 299 5.03 -14.53 2.49
CA SER A 299 5.41 -13.15 2.86
C SER A 299 5.99 -13.06 4.27
N ALA A 300 5.46 -13.85 5.23
CA ALA A 300 6.00 -14.00 6.58
C ALA A 300 7.39 -14.66 6.58
N VAL A 301 7.57 -15.75 5.81
CA VAL A 301 8.88 -16.39 5.63
C VAL A 301 9.93 -15.39 5.12
N HIS A 302 9.63 -14.64 4.06
CA HIS A 302 10.62 -13.72 3.48
C HIS A 302 10.95 -12.53 4.37
N VAL A 303 10.00 -12.01 5.15
CA VAL A 303 10.32 -10.94 6.10
C VAL A 303 11.20 -11.47 7.23
N CYS A 304 10.92 -12.66 7.76
CA CYS A 304 11.75 -13.31 8.77
C CYS A 304 13.17 -13.56 8.25
N ILE A 305 13.33 -14.09 7.02
CA ILE A 305 14.66 -14.28 6.45
C ILE A 305 15.40 -12.94 6.28
N SER A 306 14.70 -11.90 5.83
CA SER A 306 15.30 -10.56 5.66
C SER A 306 15.76 -9.98 7.01
N ALA A 307 15.06 -10.31 8.09
CA ALA A 307 15.41 -9.96 9.47
C ALA A 307 16.41 -10.94 10.13
N ARG A 308 16.86 -11.99 9.43
CA ARG A 308 17.72 -13.08 9.94
C ARG A 308 17.08 -13.94 11.03
N GLU A 309 15.76 -13.94 11.13
CA GLU A 309 14.96 -14.76 12.04
C GLU A 309 14.68 -16.15 11.42
N ASN A 310 15.74 -16.94 11.19
CA ASN A 310 15.65 -18.18 10.41
C ASN A 310 14.77 -19.26 11.06
N GLU A 311 14.83 -19.40 12.39
CA GLU A 311 14.00 -20.35 13.13
C GLU A 311 12.51 -20.03 13.01
N LEU A 312 12.18 -18.73 13.14
CA LEU A 312 10.80 -18.27 12.99
C LEU A 312 10.32 -18.43 11.55
N ALA A 313 11.18 -18.16 10.56
CA ALA A 313 10.88 -18.43 9.16
C ALA A 313 10.61 -19.92 8.90
N LEU A 314 11.41 -20.83 9.47
CA LEU A 314 11.21 -22.27 9.34
C LEU A 314 9.89 -22.71 9.99
N ALA A 315 9.57 -22.19 11.18
CA ALA A 315 8.30 -22.47 11.85
C ALA A 315 7.08 -22.08 10.98
N VAL A 316 7.13 -20.90 10.34
CA VAL A 316 6.09 -20.47 9.40
C VAL A 316 6.06 -21.36 8.15
N PHE A 317 7.21 -21.75 7.63
CA PHE A 317 7.28 -22.63 6.46
C PHE A 317 6.70 -24.02 6.74
N ARG A 318 6.90 -24.57 7.95
CA ARG A 318 6.23 -25.83 8.37
C ARG A 318 4.71 -25.72 8.31
N VAL A 319 4.13 -24.58 8.71
CA VAL A 319 2.69 -24.36 8.54
C VAL A 319 2.25 -24.46 7.07
N ALA A 320 3.06 -24.01 6.10
CA ALA A 320 2.74 -24.18 4.68
C ALA A 320 2.74 -25.66 4.26
N LEU A 321 3.65 -26.46 4.82
CA LEU A 321 3.76 -27.89 4.53
C LEU A 321 2.61 -28.67 5.14
N ASP A 322 2.30 -28.41 6.41
CA ASP A 322 1.23 -29.06 7.17
C ASP A 322 -0.15 -28.76 6.55
N ALA A 323 -0.34 -27.54 6.05
CA ALA A 323 -1.54 -27.14 5.33
C ALA A 323 -1.56 -27.60 3.86
N ALA A 324 -0.56 -28.38 3.43
CA ALA A 324 -0.40 -28.88 2.05
C ALA A 324 -0.56 -27.78 0.98
N LEU A 325 -0.02 -26.59 1.23
CA LEU A 325 -0.13 -25.47 0.28
C LEU A 325 0.58 -25.81 -1.04
N PRO A 326 0.09 -25.30 -2.19
CA PRO A 326 0.67 -25.60 -3.50
C PRO A 326 2.02 -24.88 -3.66
N LEU A 327 3.09 -25.54 -3.24
CA LEU A 327 4.45 -25.03 -3.35
C LEU A 327 4.97 -25.18 -4.78
N ASP A 328 5.72 -24.18 -5.24
CA ASP A 328 6.49 -24.23 -6.48
C ASP A 328 8.00 -24.37 -6.19
N GLN A 329 8.79 -24.44 -7.26
CA GLN A 329 10.25 -24.53 -7.20
C GLN A 329 10.90 -23.48 -6.29
N TRP A 330 10.41 -22.23 -6.32
CA TRP A 330 11.00 -21.14 -5.55
C TRP A 330 10.73 -21.30 -4.05
N HIS A 331 9.55 -21.80 -3.70
CA HIS A 331 9.21 -22.13 -2.32
C HIS A 331 10.08 -23.28 -1.78
N PHE A 332 10.30 -24.34 -2.56
CA PHE A 332 11.21 -25.42 -2.17
C PHE A 332 12.63 -24.93 -1.95
N ASN A 333 13.13 -24.04 -2.82
CA ASN A 333 14.46 -23.45 -2.65
C ASN A 333 14.56 -22.64 -1.35
N ALA A 334 13.53 -21.85 -1.01
CA ALA A 334 13.49 -21.11 0.25
C ALA A 334 13.48 -22.06 1.47
N GLY A 335 12.69 -23.14 1.41
CA GLY A 335 12.65 -24.16 2.46
C GLY A 335 13.99 -24.88 2.66
N LEU A 336 14.62 -25.35 1.58
CA LEU A 336 15.94 -25.98 1.64
C LEU A 336 17.02 -25.04 2.16
N TRP A 337 17.00 -23.78 1.71
CA TRP A 337 17.91 -22.76 2.23
C TRP A 337 17.70 -22.54 3.73
N LEU A 338 16.45 -22.47 4.20
CA LEU A 338 16.12 -22.34 5.62
C LEU A 338 16.63 -23.53 6.45
N CYS A 339 16.46 -24.75 5.95
CA CYS A 339 16.98 -25.95 6.61
C CYS A 339 18.51 -25.86 6.76
N SER A 340 19.23 -25.36 5.75
CA SER A 340 20.68 -25.14 5.85
C SER A 340 21.07 -24.05 6.85
N LYS A 341 20.17 -23.15 7.23
CA LYS A 341 20.47 -22.11 8.24
C LYS A 341 20.11 -22.51 9.65
N THR A 342 19.19 -23.45 9.80
CA THR A 342 18.66 -23.95 11.07
C THR A 342 19.20 -25.34 11.42
N GLN A 343 19.97 -25.96 10.53
CA GLN A 343 20.52 -27.31 10.66
C GLN A 343 19.44 -28.40 10.81
N ASP A 344 18.24 -28.16 10.24
CA ASP A 344 17.16 -29.16 10.23
C ASP A 344 17.32 -30.15 9.07
N HIS A 345 18.22 -31.12 9.26
CA HIS A 345 18.58 -32.12 8.25
C HIS A 345 17.40 -33.02 7.85
N ALA A 346 16.56 -33.42 8.81
CA ALA A 346 15.43 -34.30 8.56
C ALA A 346 14.40 -33.62 7.64
N MET A 347 14.12 -32.34 7.89
CA MET A 347 13.22 -31.56 7.05
C MET A 347 13.82 -31.30 5.66
N ALA A 348 15.14 -31.06 5.55
CA ALA A 348 15.81 -30.89 4.26
C ALA A 348 15.64 -32.13 3.36
N LEU A 349 15.87 -33.34 3.91
CA LEU A 349 15.69 -34.61 3.21
C LEU A 349 14.24 -34.81 2.76
N SER A 350 13.29 -34.58 3.67
CA SER A 350 11.85 -34.67 3.37
C SER A 350 11.43 -33.70 2.26
N LEU A 351 11.91 -32.45 2.31
CA LEU A 351 11.61 -31.44 1.31
C LEU A 351 12.19 -31.78 -0.06
N PHE A 352 13.43 -32.26 -0.11
CA PHE A 352 14.06 -32.67 -1.37
C PHE A 352 13.32 -33.87 -1.98
N SER A 353 13.03 -34.91 -1.20
CA SER A 353 12.27 -36.07 -1.66
C SER A 353 10.86 -35.68 -2.15
N ARG A 354 10.17 -34.81 -1.42
CA ARG A 354 8.87 -34.27 -1.84
C ARG A 354 8.99 -33.49 -3.14
N MET A 355 10.02 -32.67 -3.32
CA MET A 355 10.24 -31.91 -4.55
C MET A 355 10.44 -32.85 -5.76
N GLN A 356 11.21 -33.93 -5.58
CA GLN A 356 11.47 -34.92 -6.64
C GLN A 356 10.20 -35.65 -7.09
N THR A 357 9.26 -35.86 -6.17
CA THR A 357 8.01 -36.58 -6.43
C THR A 357 6.85 -35.68 -6.83
N THR A 358 6.97 -34.36 -6.67
CA THR A 358 5.90 -33.41 -7.01
C THR A 358 5.92 -33.12 -8.52
N GLU A 359 4.84 -33.47 -9.20
CA GLU A 359 4.71 -33.24 -10.64
C GLU A 359 4.79 -31.74 -11.01
N GLY A 360 5.43 -31.45 -12.14
CA GLY A 360 5.56 -30.09 -12.67
C GLY A 360 6.63 -29.22 -12.00
N ILE A 361 7.33 -29.71 -10.98
CA ILE A 361 8.41 -28.97 -10.32
C ILE A 361 9.76 -29.46 -10.84
N THR A 362 10.41 -28.63 -11.66
CA THR A 362 11.79 -28.89 -12.11
C THR A 362 12.79 -28.25 -11.16
N PRO A 363 13.95 -28.87 -10.87
CA PRO A 363 15.02 -28.23 -10.10
C PRO A 363 15.71 -27.12 -10.90
N SER A 364 16.40 -26.22 -10.19
CA SER A 364 17.26 -25.18 -10.77
C SER A 364 18.66 -25.24 -10.17
N GLU A 365 19.57 -24.44 -10.70
CA GLU A 365 20.87 -24.14 -10.08
C GLU A 365 20.69 -23.70 -8.61
N LYS A 366 19.70 -22.83 -8.31
CA LYS A 366 19.40 -22.44 -6.93
C LYS A 366 18.98 -23.61 -6.04
N THR A 367 18.30 -24.60 -6.61
CA THR A 367 17.96 -25.84 -5.90
C THR A 367 19.22 -26.64 -5.57
N LEU A 368 20.12 -26.81 -6.54
CA LEU A 368 21.40 -27.50 -6.34
C LEU A 368 22.22 -26.81 -5.26
N THR A 369 22.43 -25.51 -5.38
CA THR A 369 23.08 -24.69 -4.35
C THR A 369 22.49 -24.93 -2.96
N SER A 370 21.16 -24.91 -2.82
CA SER A 370 20.50 -25.09 -1.52
C SER A 370 20.67 -26.51 -0.97
N VAL A 371 20.66 -27.53 -1.81
CA VAL A 371 20.92 -28.93 -1.42
C VAL A 371 22.37 -29.10 -0.97
N LEU A 372 23.33 -28.54 -1.70
CA LEU A 372 24.76 -28.60 -1.34
C LEU A 372 25.05 -27.91 0.00
N LEU A 373 24.37 -26.80 0.31
CA LEU A 373 24.49 -26.15 1.62
C LEU A 373 24.04 -27.06 2.77
N ASN A 374 23.03 -27.91 2.58
CA ASN A 374 22.61 -28.88 3.58
C ASN A 374 23.59 -30.06 3.66
N LEU A 375 24.02 -30.59 2.52
CA LEU A 375 24.99 -31.70 2.43
C LEU A 375 26.34 -31.37 3.09
N ARG A 376 26.76 -30.10 3.01
CA ARG A 376 27.99 -29.64 3.67
C ARG A 376 27.92 -29.73 5.20
N GLN A 377 26.72 -29.67 5.76
CA GLN A 377 26.52 -29.74 7.21
C GLN A 377 26.43 -31.18 7.70
N SER A 378 25.69 -32.01 6.98
CA SER A 378 25.63 -33.45 7.21
C SER A 378 25.27 -34.15 5.90
N THR A 379 25.98 -35.25 5.61
CA THR A 379 25.68 -36.17 4.52
C THR A 379 24.82 -37.36 4.98
N ASP A 380 24.47 -37.43 6.26
CA ASP A 380 23.71 -38.53 6.83
C ASP A 380 22.32 -38.60 6.19
N GLY A 381 21.95 -39.79 5.69
CA GLY A 381 20.66 -40.03 5.04
C GLY A 381 20.52 -39.51 3.61
N TRP A 382 21.51 -38.79 3.09
CA TRP A 382 21.51 -38.35 1.69
C TRP A 382 22.07 -39.42 0.75
N ASP A 383 21.33 -39.77 -0.29
CA ASP A 383 21.84 -40.53 -1.44
C ASP A 383 22.57 -39.60 -2.40
N LEU A 384 23.87 -39.33 -2.13
CA LEU A 384 24.70 -38.44 -2.93
C LEU A 384 24.69 -38.79 -4.44
N PRO A 385 24.91 -40.05 -4.87
CA PRO A 385 24.75 -40.45 -6.27
C PRO A 385 23.37 -40.15 -6.84
N GLY A 386 22.30 -40.45 -6.10
CA GLY A 386 20.92 -40.17 -6.52
C GLY A 386 20.63 -38.68 -6.66
N VAL A 387 21.10 -37.85 -5.73
CA VAL A 387 20.99 -36.39 -5.79
C VAL A 387 21.69 -35.86 -7.05
N LEU A 388 22.93 -36.27 -7.30
CA LEU A 388 23.69 -35.83 -8.48
C LEU A 388 23.05 -36.31 -9.78
N GLY A 389 22.58 -37.56 -9.82
CA GLY A 389 21.83 -38.12 -10.94
C GLY A 389 20.54 -37.34 -11.23
N TYR A 390 19.82 -36.94 -10.18
CA TYR A 390 18.62 -36.11 -10.30
C TYR A 390 18.93 -34.76 -10.97
N PHE A 391 19.95 -34.03 -10.52
CA PHE A 391 20.33 -32.76 -11.17
C PHE A 391 20.88 -32.93 -12.59
N ALA A 392 21.64 -34.00 -12.85
CA ALA A 392 22.15 -34.33 -14.18
C ALA A 392 21.03 -34.65 -15.17
N SER A 393 20.02 -35.43 -14.76
CA SER A 393 18.85 -35.77 -15.60
C SER A 393 18.04 -34.53 -16.00
N HIS A 394 18.00 -33.52 -15.12
CA HIS A 394 17.39 -32.21 -15.38
C HIS A 394 18.33 -31.22 -16.09
N LYS A 395 19.51 -31.66 -16.51
CA LYS A 395 20.51 -30.87 -17.24
C LYS A 395 20.97 -29.61 -16.50
N ILE A 396 20.94 -29.64 -15.16
CA ILE A 396 21.45 -28.54 -14.34
C ILE A 396 22.98 -28.60 -14.38
N LYS A 397 23.60 -27.52 -14.86
CA LYS A 397 25.06 -27.41 -14.94
C LYS A 397 25.56 -26.76 -13.66
N PRO A 398 26.38 -27.44 -12.84
CA PRO A 398 26.93 -26.83 -11.65
C PRO A 398 27.83 -25.64 -12.02
N THR A 399 27.76 -24.58 -11.24
CA THR A 399 28.70 -23.46 -11.30
C THR A 399 30.04 -23.84 -10.68
N SER A 400 31.06 -23.00 -10.90
CA SER A 400 32.38 -23.17 -10.26
C SER A 400 32.28 -23.31 -8.74
N TRP A 401 31.39 -22.52 -8.10
CA TRP A 401 31.16 -22.59 -6.67
C TRP A 401 30.54 -23.94 -6.25
N GLU A 402 29.51 -24.40 -6.96
CA GLU A 402 28.86 -25.69 -6.67
C GLU A 402 29.82 -26.87 -6.85
N TYR A 403 30.68 -26.83 -7.88
CA TYR A 403 31.75 -27.82 -8.04
C TYR A 403 32.74 -27.81 -6.87
N SER A 404 33.17 -26.64 -6.40
CA SER A 404 34.06 -26.56 -5.23
C SER A 404 33.41 -27.13 -3.98
N GLN A 405 32.12 -26.83 -3.75
CA GLN A 405 31.37 -27.40 -2.61
C GLN A 405 31.24 -28.92 -2.74
N LEU A 406 30.97 -29.45 -3.94
CA LEU A 406 30.92 -30.89 -4.17
C LEU A 406 32.25 -31.57 -3.86
N VAL A 407 33.38 -31.02 -4.30
CA VAL A 407 34.70 -31.59 -3.99
C VAL A 407 34.96 -31.61 -2.48
N GLU A 408 34.56 -30.55 -1.76
CA GLU A 408 34.68 -30.47 -0.30
C GLU A 408 33.80 -31.51 0.42
N ILE A 409 32.57 -31.71 -0.05
CA ILE A 409 31.65 -32.73 0.50
C ILE A 409 32.19 -34.14 0.23
N LEU A 410 32.67 -34.41 -0.99
CA LEU A 410 33.18 -35.72 -1.37
C LEU A 410 34.50 -36.06 -0.67
N SER A 411 35.37 -35.07 -0.40
CA SER A 411 36.63 -35.30 0.32
C SER A 411 36.43 -35.49 1.83
N SER A 412 35.36 -34.95 2.39
CA SER A 412 35.01 -35.08 3.81
C SER A 412 34.14 -36.30 4.12
N THR A 413 33.52 -36.94 3.13
CA THR A 413 32.68 -38.12 3.32
C THR A 413 33.55 -39.40 3.36
N PRO A 414 33.74 -40.05 4.52
CA PRO A 414 34.72 -41.13 4.70
C PRO A 414 34.38 -42.44 3.97
N SER A 415 33.22 -42.55 3.32
CA SER A 415 32.66 -43.81 2.84
C SER A 415 32.44 -43.90 1.33
N ILE A 416 32.81 -42.89 0.54
CA ILE A 416 32.76 -43.04 -0.91
C ILE A 416 34.00 -43.83 -1.28
N ALA A 417 33.84 -45.15 -1.42
CA ALA A 417 34.80 -45.98 -2.12
C ALA A 417 34.95 -45.37 -3.51
N TYR A 418 36.04 -44.61 -3.71
CA TYR A 418 36.42 -44.17 -5.03
C TYR A 418 36.46 -45.43 -5.88
N PRO A 419 35.78 -45.47 -7.05
CA PRO A 419 35.98 -46.57 -7.97
C PRO A 419 37.48 -46.71 -8.16
N ASP A 420 38.00 -47.92 -7.95
CA ASP A 420 39.42 -48.22 -8.02
C ASP A 420 39.99 -47.51 -9.24
N MET A 421 40.95 -46.60 -9.03
CA MET A 421 41.48 -45.74 -10.09
C MET A 421 42.11 -46.58 -11.22
N GLU A 422 42.43 -47.85 -10.96
CA GLU A 422 42.80 -48.86 -11.96
C GLU A 422 41.67 -49.13 -12.98
N GLN A 423 40.40 -49.11 -12.58
CA GLN A 423 39.23 -49.32 -13.47
C GLN A 423 38.93 -48.12 -14.38
N LEU A 424 39.42 -46.93 -14.00
CA LEU A 424 39.33 -45.71 -14.80
C LEU A 424 40.53 -45.49 -15.73
N LYS A 425 41.57 -46.33 -15.64
CA LYS A 425 42.62 -46.32 -16.66
C LYS A 425 42.00 -46.74 -17.98
N PRO A 426 42.11 -45.93 -19.05
CA PRO A 426 41.70 -46.36 -20.38
C PRO A 426 42.45 -47.66 -20.70
N ALA A 427 41.71 -48.69 -21.15
CA ALA A 427 42.28 -49.99 -21.47
C ALA A 427 43.57 -49.79 -22.29
N PRO A 428 44.69 -50.47 -21.96
CA PRO A 428 46.01 -50.19 -22.52
C PRO A 428 46.10 -50.30 -24.04
N ASN A 429 45.06 -50.81 -24.70
CA ASN A 429 44.96 -50.97 -26.16
C ASN A 429 43.86 -50.12 -26.82
N ALA A 430 43.26 -49.13 -26.14
CA ALA A 430 42.38 -48.19 -26.82
C ALA A 430 43.20 -47.38 -27.86
N PRO A 431 42.89 -47.49 -29.18
CA PRO A 431 43.66 -46.81 -30.21
C PRO A 431 43.62 -45.31 -29.99
N LYS A 432 44.78 -44.69 -29.76
CA LYS A 432 44.92 -43.24 -29.69
C LYS A 432 44.31 -42.63 -30.95
N PRO A 433 43.24 -41.80 -30.87
CA PRO A 433 42.75 -41.10 -32.04
C PRO A 433 43.89 -40.21 -32.54
N LYS A 434 44.36 -40.49 -33.76
CA LYS A 434 45.39 -39.67 -34.41
C LYS A 434 44.92 -38.21 -34.39
N PRO A 435 45.80 -37.24 -34.09
CA PRO A 435 45.44 -35.83 -34.14
C PRO A 435 45.15 -35.46 -35.60
N GLY A 436 43.90 -35.62 -35.99
CA GLY A 436 43.40 -35.13 -37.26
C GLY A 436 43.48 -33.61 -37.21
N LYS A 437 44.44 -33.04 -37.95
CA LYS A 437 44.41 -31.62 -38.30
C LYS A 437 43.07 -31.34 -38.98
N LYS A 438 42.05 -30.93 -38.22
CA LYS A 438 40.80 -30.43 -38.77
C LYS A 438 41.14 -29.19 -39.59
N LYS A 439 41.26 -29.36 -40.90
CA LYS A 439 41.20 -28.25 -41.85
C LYS A 439 39.82 -27.63 -41.65
N ARG A 440 39.77 -26.47 -40.97
CA ARG A 440 38.56 -25.65 -40.87
C ARG A 440 37.99 -25.47 -42.27
N THR A 441 36.75 -25.87 -42.46
CA THR A 441 36.07 -25.67 -43.73
C THR A 441 35.90 -24.17 -43.99
N PRO A 442 35.81 -23.71 -45.26
CA PRO A 442 35.57 -22.31 -45.57
C PRO A 442 34.35 -21.73 -44.82
N ALA A 443 33.30 -22.54 -44.65
CA ALA A 443 32.11 -22.16 -43.88
C ALA A 443 32.39 -21.87 -42.39
N GLU A 444 33.29 -22.60 -41.73
CA GLU A 444 33.69 -22.32 -40.34
C GLU A 444 34.56 -21.05 -40.22
N LYS A 445 35.28 -20.67 -41.27
CA LYS A 445 36.01 -19.39 -41.32
C LYS A 445 35.06 -18.22 -41.51
N ASP A 446 34.02 -18.38 -42.32
CA ASP A 446 33.01 -17.34 -42.57
C ASP A 446 32.10 -17.11 -41.36
N LEU A 447 31.80 -18.15 -40.58
CA LEU A 447 31.05 -18.03 -39.31
C LEU A 447 31.85 -17.28 -38.24
N ALA A 448 33.16 -17.54 -38.14
CA ALA A 448 34.04 -16.82 -37.22
C ALA A 448 34.25 -15.36 -37.62
N ALA A 449 34.24 -15.05 -38.93
CA ALA A 449 34.31 -13.68 -39.43
C ALA A 449 33.02 -12.88 -39.17
N THR A 450 31.85 -13.54 -39.23
CA THR A 450 30.55 -12.91 -38.92
C THR A 450 30.35 -12.66 -37.43
N GLU A 451 30.88 -13.52 -36.54
CA GLU A 451 30.89 -13.26 -35.09
C GLU A 451 31.80 -12.08 -34.69
N ALA A 452 32.96 -11.92 -35.35
CA ALA A 452 33.89 -10.81 -35.08
C ALA A 452 33.32 -9.43 -35.44
N VAL A 453 32.41 -9.34 -36.41
CA VAL A 453 31.74 -8.08 -36.80
C VAL A 453 30.65 -7.68 -35.79
N ARG A 454 30.10 -8.63 -35.02
CA ARG A 454 28.98 -8.41 -34.10
C ARG A 454 29.41 -7.84 -32.73
N MET A 455 30.71 -7.81 -32.42
CA MET A 455 31.27 -7.34 -31.14
C MET A 455 31.96 -5.96 -31.21
N LYS A 456 31.44 -5.01 -32.02
CA LYS A 456 31.83 -3.60 -31.85
C LYS A 456 30.94 -2.95 -30.78
N PRO A 457 31.51 -2.44 -29.67
CA PRO A 457 30.72 -1.77 -28.65
C PRO A 457 30.14 -0.46 -29.20
N LYS A 458 28.82 -0.27 -29.02
CA LYS A 458 28.16 1.02 -29.26
C LYS A 458 28.77 2.06 -28.31
N ARG A 459 29.48 3.04 -28.88
CA ARG A 459 29.89 4.28 -28.19
C ARG A 459 28.65 4.92 -27.55
N THR A 460 28.59 4.89 -26.23
CA THR A 460 27.67 5.74 -25.46
C THR A 460 28.20 7.17 -25.51
N HIS A 461 27.42 8.08 -26.11
CA HIS A 461 27.65 9.52 -25.99
C HIS A 461 27.50 9.91 -24.52
N SER A 462 28.60 10.36 -23.91
CA SER A 462 28.59 11.09 -22.65
C SER A 462 27.93 12.45 -22.87
N VAL A 463 26.70 12.61 -22.38
CA VAL A 463 26.08 13.93 -22.24
C VAL A 463 26.66 14.57 -20.98
N ASN A 464 27.48 15.61 -21.17
CA ASN A 464 27.90 16.52 -20.11
C ASN A 464 26.68 17.36 -19.69
N GLU A 465 26.01 16.99 -18.60
CA GLU A 465 25.09 17.89 -17.89
C GLU A 465 25.87 18.65 -16.81
N THR A 466 26.11 19.92 -17.09
CA THR A 466 26.60 20.92 -16.14
C THR A 466 25.53 21.20 -15.08
N LEU A 467 25.64 20.53 -13.93
CA LEU A 467 24.89 20.83 -12.72
C LEU A 467 25.34 22.17 -12.13
N THR A 468 24.57 23.23 -12.42
CA THR A 468 24.63 24.48 -11.65
C THR A 468 23.96 24.27 -10.29
N ARG A 469 24.79 24.07 -9.27
CA ARG A 469 24.44 23.98 -7.85
C ARG A 469 23.81 25.29 -7.36
N ARG A 470 22.48 25.39 -7.38
CA ARG A 470 21.74 26.42 -6.63
C ARG A 470 21.63 26.01 -5.16
N GLN A 471 22.21 26.80 -4.27
CA GLN A 471 22.07 26.63 -2.83
C GLN A 471 20.61 26.85 -2.37
N PRO A 472 20.14 26.11 -1.37
CA PRO A 472 18.85 26.37 -0.74
C PRO A 472 18.89 27.67 0.07
N ARG A 473 17.98 28.59 -0.23
CA ARG A 473 17.74 29.79 0.58
C ARG A 473 17.15 29.37 1.93
N VAL A 474 17.85 29.70 3.00
CA VAL A 474 17.38 29.67 4.38
C VAL A 474 16.19 30.64 4.53
N PRO A 475 15.03 30.20 5.06
CA PRO A 475 13.96 31.13 5.39
C PRO A 475 14.35 31.96 6.62
N ARG A 476 14.30 33.28 6.44
CA ARG A 476 14.56 34.32 7.41
C ARG A 476 13.46 34.29 8.49
N THR A 477 13.81 33.88 9.70
CA THR A 477 12.93 33.91 10.87
C THR A 477 12.58 35.36 11.23
N ALA A 478 11.30 35.70 11.14
CA ALA A 478 10.75 36.94 11.68
C ALA A 478 10.57 36.77 13.19
N ARG A 479 11.32 37.60 13.92
CA ARG A 479 11.24 37.80 15.37
C ARG A 479 10.06 38.74 15.63
N ALA A 480 9.05 38.29 16.34
CA ALA A 480 8.02 39.17 16.91
C ALA A 480 7.79 38.78 18.37
N SER A 481 8.19 39.70 19.24
CA SER A 481 7.99 39.71 20.67
C SER A 481 6.53 40.04 20.99
N ARG A 482 5.95 39.39 22.02
CA ARG A 482 5.05 39.98 23.03
C ARG A 482 4.63 38.89 24.03
N GLU A 483 5.13 39.01 25.25
CA GLU A 483 4.40 39.49 26.45
C GLU A 483 3.67 38.34 27.16
N GLY A 484 4.19 38.00 28.35
CA GLY A 484 3.60 36.99 29.23
C GLY A 484 2.77 37.60 30.34
N SER A 485 1.88 36.78 30.91
CA SER A 485 1.65 36.62 32.36
C SER A 485 0.43 35.71 32.64
N PRO A 486 0.28 35.18 33.88
CA PRO A 486 0.01 33.75 34.08
C PRO A 486 -1.27 33.43 34.87
N ARG A 487 -1.42 32.12 35.17
CA ARG A 487 -2.34 31.41 36.10
C ARG A 487 -3.61 30.82 35.46
N GLN A 488 -3.77 29.50 35.55
CA GLN A 488 -4.27 28.79 36.73
C GLN A 488 -4.07 27.27 36.57
N GLN A 489 -3.64 26.65 37.66
CA GLN A 489 -3.57 25.20 37.86
C GLN A 489 -4.97 24.67 38.17
N GLY A 490 -5.32 23.53 37.58
CA GLY A 490 -6.49 22.74 37.93
C GLY A 490 -6.18 21.26 37.71
N ALA A 491 -6.07 20.52 38.81
CA ALA A 491 -5.78 19.09 38.86
C ALA A 491 -6.85 18.26 38.14
N ALA A 492 -6.43 17.28 37.33
CA ALA A 492 -7.30 16.24 36.82
C ALA A 492 -6.56 14.90 36.73
N ALA A 493 -7.22 13.90 37.30
CA ALA A 493 -6.84 12.52 37.51
C ALA A 493 -6.06 11.83 36.37
N GLU A 494 -5.04 11.06 36.79
CA GLU A 494 -4.31 10.11 35.96
C GLU A 494 -5.26 9.11 35.29
N ARG A 495 -5.40 9.24 33.97
CA ARG A 495 -5.82 8.16 33.09
C ARG A 495 -4.57 7.62 32.40
N LYS A 496 -4.37 6.30 32.45
CA LYS A 496 -3.30 5.58 31.78
C LYS A 496 -3.42 5.80 30.26
N SER A 497 -2.78 6.85 29.78
CA SER A 497 -2.54 7.11 28.37
C SER A 497 -1.51 6.11 27.87
N TRP A 498 -1.65 5.74 26.59
CA TRP A 498 -0.65 5.03 25.83
C TRP A 498 0.72 5.73 25.96
N THR A 499 1.62 5.17 26.75
CA THR A 499 3.05 5.50 26.68
C THR A 499 3.68 4.59 25.62
N PRO A 500 4.22 5.14 24.51
CA PRO A 500 5.12 4.35 23.68
C PRO A 500 6.31 3.88 24.54
N LEU A 501 6.78 2.67 24.29
CA LEU A 501 7.98 2.10 24.92
C LEU A 501 9.09 3.18 24.93
N PRO A 502 9.73 3.49 26.07
CA PRO A 502 10.81 4.45 26.09
C PRO A 502 11.95 3.93 25.20
N GLU A 503 12.39 4.74 24.24
CA GLU A 503 13.65 4.54 23.55
C GLU A 503 14.75 4.47 24.63
N ALA A 504 15.41 3.30 24.73
CA ALA A 504 16.57 3.14 25.58
C ALA A 504 17.67 4.11 25.10
N GLN A 505 17.95 5.13 25.89
CA GLN A 505 19.15 5.93 25.74
C GLN A 505 20.37 5.04 26.05
N PRO A 506 21.40 4.99 25.18
CA PRO A 506 22.61 4.27 25.50
C PRO A 506 23.40 5.08 26.55
N GLU A 507 23.58 4.48 27.72
CA GLU A 507 24.50 4.96 28.74
C GLU A 507 25.93 5.00 28.21
N ALA A 508 26.61 6.11 28.49
CA ALA A 508 28.02 6.31 28.20
C ALA A 508 28.88 5.35 29.04
N ARG A 509 29.62 4.46 28.37
CA ARG A 509 30.80 3.80 28.94
C ARG A 509 31.91 3.67 27.92
N GLY A 510 33.06 4.23 28.30
CA GLY A 510 34.37 3.56 28.27
C GLY A 510 35.00 3.33 26.89
N GLU A 511 36.04 4.10 26.61
CA GLU A 511 37.03 3.80 25.57
C GLU A 511 37.54 2.35 25.69
N THR A 512 37.24 1.53 24.68
CA THR A 512 37.94 0.26 24.45
C THR A 512 38.38 0.16 23.00
N LEU A 513 39.69 -0.09 22.87
CA LEU A 513 40.51 -0.49 21.73
C LEU A 513 39.77 -0.94 20.45
N LYS A 514 40.17 -0.31 19.33
CA LYS A 514 39.83 -0.67 17.95
C LYS A 514 40.05 -2.17 17.68
N ALA A 515 38.96 -2.91 17.54
CA ALA A 515 38.94 -4.21 16.88
C ALA A 515 38.94 -4.02 15.33
N PRO A 516 39.54 -4.93 14.57
CA PRO A 516 39.66 -4.81 13.12
C PRO A 516 38.30 -4.92 12.41
N GLU A 517 38.12 -4.09 11.39
CA GLU A 517 36.91 -4.05 10.56
C GLU A 517 36.56 -5.43 10.00
N PRO A 518 35.28 -5.88 10.09
CA PRO A 518 34.86 -7.09 9.40
C PRO A 518 34.85 -6.83 7.89
N LYS A 519 35.51 -7.73 7.16
CA LYS A 519 35.51 -7.76 5.69
C LYS A 519 34.07 -7.77 5.19
N LYS A 520 33.78 -6.93 4.20
CA LYS A 520 32.53 -6.93 3.44
C LYS A 520 32.42 -8.27 2.71
N ASP A 521 31.74 -9.23 3.31
CA ASP A 521 31.33 -10.42 2.57
C ASP A 521 30.28 -10.02 1.53
N SER A 522 30.59 -10.47 0.32
CA SER A 522 29.79 -10.35 -0.90
C SER A 522 28.31 -10.56 -0.63
N SER A 523 27.54 -9.49 -0.80
CA SER A 523 26.08 -9.52 -0.91
C SER A 523 25.71 -10.31 -2.16
N CYS A 524 25.64 -11.63 -2.04
CA CYS A 524 24.91 -12.48 -2.97
C CYS A 524 23.45 -12.05 -2.95
N SER A 525 23.00 -11.45 -4.05
CA SER A 525 21.59 -11.19 -4.33
C SER A 525 20.88 -12.53 -4.56
N ILE A 526 20.60 -13.25 -3.46
CA ILE A 526 19.84 -14.50 -3.44
C ILE A 526 18.65 -14.26 -2.51
N MET A 527 17.63 -13.58 -3.04
CA MET A 527 16.22 -13.97 -2.93
C MET A 527 15.31 -13.06 -3.73
#